data_AF-A0A9D2K800-F1
#
_entry.id   AF-A0A9D2K800-F1
#
_cell.length_a   1.000
_cell.length_b   1.000
_cell.length_c   1.000
_cell.angle_alpha   90.00
_cell.angle_beta   90.00
_cell.angle_gamma   90.00
#
_symmetry.space_group_name_H-M   'P 1'
#
loop_
_entity.id
_entity.type
_entity.pdbx_description
1 polymer ?
#
loop_
_entity_poly.entity_id
_entity_poly.type
_entity_poly.pdbx_seq_one_letter_code
_entity_poly.pdbx_strand_id
1 'polypeptide(L)' 'MQHYLFVMGSITHAIRGRDILRAKGYRVFMERTPNQLDRLGCSYSLHLTGDADAARQILEQAGIRPKQALEKTSPNGKRE' A
#
# COMPACT_ATOMS: atom_id res chain seq x y z
N MET A 1 5.57 -15.46 1.63
CA MET A 1 5.89 -14.12 1.11
C MET A 1 4.99 -13.14 1.85
N GLN A 2 5.54 -12.16 2.57
CA GLN A 2 4.74 -11.15 3.27
C GLN A 2 4.29 -10.08 2.28
N HIS A 3 3.00 -9.75 2.35
CA HIS A 3 2.39 -8.68 1.56
C HIS A 3 1.92 -7.60 2.51
N TYR A 4 2.19 -6.35 2.16
CA TYR A 4 1.83 -5.19 2.96
C TYR A 4 0.94 -4.25 2.17
N LEU A 5 -0.07 -3.72 2.83
CA LEU A 5 -1.04 -2.80 2.26
C LEU A 5 -0.88 -1.44 2.92
N PHE A 6 -0.50 -0.44 2.13
CA PHE A 6 -0.46 0.95 2.56
C PHE A 6 -1.69 1.68 2.03
N VAL A 7 -2.57 2.10 2.93
CA VAL A 7 -3.77 2.84 2.62
C VAL A 7 -3.42 4.33 2.52
N MET A 8 -3.67 4.88 1.35
CA MET A 8 -3.46 6.28 1.03
C MET A 8 -4.80 7.01 0.92
N GLY A 9 -4.87 8.16 1.58
CA GLY A 9 -6.00 9.08 1.43
C GLY A 9 -5.99 9.90 0.13
N SER A 10 -4.97 9.74 -0.73
CA SER A 10 -4.87 10.45 -2.00
C SER A 10 -4.12 9.63 -3.05
N ILE A 11 -4.61 9.69 -4.29
CA ILE A 11 -3.99 9.01 -5.44
C ILE A 11 -2.54 9.47 -5.68
N THR A 12 -2.24 10.76 -5.46
CA THR A 12 -0.90 11.32 -5.69
C THR A 12 0.16 10.65 -4.82
N HIS A 13 -0.15 10.44 -3.54
CA HIS A 13 0.75 9.73 -2.61
C HIS A 13 0.89 8.24 -2.99
N ALA A 14 -0.19 7.61 -3.45
CA ALA A 14 -0.15 6.23 -3.93
C ALA A 14 0.75 6.08 -5.17
N ILE A 15 0.56 6.93 -6.18
CA ILE A 15 1.35 6.91 -7.40
C ILE A 15 2.83 7.15 -7.09
N ARG A 16 3.13 8.16 -6.27
CA ARG A 16 4.51 8.51 -5.91
C ARG A 16 5.18 7.40 -5.09
N GLY A 17 4.48 6.85 -4.10
CA GLY A 17 4.98 5.73 -3.30
C GLY A 17 5.28 4.49 -4.14
N ARG A 18 4.37 4.13 -5.06
CA ARG A 18 4.62 3.06 -6.04
C ARG A 18 5.87 3.31 -6.85
N ASP A 19 6.04 4.51 -7.39
CA ASP A 19 7.13 4.84 -8.30
C ASP A 19 8.49 4.71 -7.60
N ILE A 20 8.61 5.27 -6.40
CA ILE A 20 9.85 5.21 -5.61
C ILE A 20 10.19 3.76 -5.25
N LEU A 21 9.20 2.97 -4.80
CA LEU A 21 9.41 1.58 -4.42
C LEU A 21 9.76 0.72 -5.65
N ARG A 22 9.11 0.95 -6.79
CA ARG A 22 9.46 0.30 -8.06
C ARG A 22 10.87 0.66 -8.53
N ALA A 23 11.26 1.93 -8.43
CA ALA A 23 12.59 2.40 -8.80
C ALA A 23 13.69 1.74 -7.94
N LYS A 24 13.35 1.35 -6.70
CA LYS A 24 14.22 0.58 -5.80
C LYS A 24 14.18 -0.94 -6.03
N GLY A 25 13.40 -1.43 -7.00
CA GLY A 25 13.30 -2.85 -7.33
C GLY A 25 12.21 -3.62 -6.56
N TYR A 26 11.39 -2.95 -5.75
CA TYR A 26 10.30 -3.61 -5.02
C TYR A 26 9.08 -3.85 -5.92
N ARG A 27 8.41 -4.98 -5.70
CA ARG A 27 7.15 -5.31 -6.36
C ARG A 27 6.00 -4.62 -5.63
N VAL A 28 5.61 -3.45 -6.14
CA VAL A 28 4.42 -2.72 -5.71
C VAL A 28 3.33 -2.73 -6.77
N PHE A 29 2.10 -2.93 -6.30
CA PHE A 29 0.87 -2.83 -7.07
C PHE A 29 -0.06 -1.80 -6.43
N MET A 30 -0.83 -1.09 -7.24
CA MET A 30 -1.92 -0.23 -6.73
C MET A 30 -3.23 -0.95 -6.95
N GLU A 31 -4.06 -0.99 -5.93
CA GLU A 31 -5.41 -1.55 -5.99
C GLU A 31 -6.40 -0.56 -5.37
N ARG A 32 -7.64 -0.54 -5.88
CA ARG A 32 -8.72 0.12 -5.15
C ARG A 32 -8.96 -0.64 -3.86
N THR A 33 -9.03 0.09 -2.76
CA THR A 33 -9.30 -0.53 -1.47
C THR A 33 -10.69 -1.19 -1.50
N PRO A 34 -10.83 -2.47 -1.11
CA PRO A 34 -12.12 -3.14 -1.12
C PRO A 34 -13.11 -2.45 -0.19
N ASN A 35 -14.41 -2.57 -0.50
CA ASN A 35 -15.51 -1.83 0.14
C ASN A 35 -15.58 -1.95 1.69
N GLN A 36 -14.80 -2.83 2.31
CA GLN A 36 -14.74 -3.00 3.75
C GLN A 36 -13.93 -1.88 4.45
N LEU A 37 -13.03 -1.21 3.72
CA LEU A 37 -12.32 0.00 4.15
C LEU A 37 -12.93 1.28 3.53
N ASP A 38 -14.11 1.17 2.92
CA ASP A 38 -14.83 2.24 2.20
C ASP A 38 -15.32 3.37 3.09
N ARG A 39 -15.41 3.13 4.41
CA ARG A 39 -15.77 4.20 5.38
C ARG A 39 -14.80 5.39 5.36
N LEU A 40 -13.63 5.26 4.73
CA LEU A 40 -12.64 6.32 4.58
C LEU A 40 -12.77 7.14 3.29
N GLY A 41 -13.76 6.85 2.42
CA GLY A 41 -13.92 7.47 1.09
C GLY A 41 -12.81 7.05 0.12
N CYS A 42 -13.03 7.12 -1.20
CA CYS A 42 -12.13 6.72 -2.31
C CYS A 42 -10.64 6.56 -1.95
N SER A 43 -10.28 5.47 -1.29
CA SER A 43 -8.96 5.25 -0.71
C SER A 43 -8.16 4.37 -1.66
N TYR A 44 -6.96 4.80 -2.02
CA TYR A 44 -6.06 4.03 -2.87
C TYR A 44 -5.15 3.18 -1.98
N SER A 45 -5.04 1.90 -2.28
CA SER A 45 -4.17 0.99 -1.54
C SER A 45 -2.94 0.64 -2.37
N LEU A 46 -1.77 0.71 -1.75
CA LEU A 46 -0.51 0.24 -2.30
C LEU A 46 -0.18 -1.11 -1.70
N HIS A 47 -0.08 -2.11 -2.55
CA HIS A 47 0.24 -3.47 -2.20
C HIS A 47 1.72 -3.71 -2.47
N LEU A 48 2.52 -3.79 -1.41
CA LEU A 48 3.95 -4.08 -1.44
C LEU A 48 4.18 -5.57 -1.16
N THR A 49 5.05 -6.21 -1.93
CA THR A 49 5.52 -7.57 -1.68
C THR A 49 7.00 -7.54 -1.31
N GLY A 50 7.35 -8.03 -0.11
CA GLY A 50 8.71 -7.97 0.44
C GLY A 50 8.74 -7.32 1.82
N ASP A 51 9.85 -6.66 2.16
CA ASP A 51 10.09 -6.03 3.46
C ASP A 51 9.32 -4.72 3.64
N ALA A 52 8.33 -4.72 4.55
CA ALA A 52 7.63 -3.49 4.94
C ALA A 52 8.54 -2.45 5.57
N ASP A 53 9.50 -2.87 6.37
CA ASP A 53 10.35 -1.94 7.12
C ASP A 53 11.22 -1.11 6.16
N ALA A 54 11.86 -1.77 5.21
CA ALA A 54 12.61 -1.12 4.14
C ALA A 54 11.71 -0.21 3.29
N ALA A 55 10.53 -0.69 2.91
CA ALA A 55 9.58 0.11 2.15
C ALA A 55 9.12 1.35 2.92
N ARG A 56 8.86 1.19 4.22
CA ARG A 56 8.45 2.27 5.11
C ARG A 56 9.57 3.31 5.24
N GLN A 57 10.81 2.89 5.46
CA GLN A 57 11.95 3.82 5.46
C GLN A 57 12.05 4.60 4.16
N ILE A 58 11.88 3.94 3.01
CA ILE A 58 11.93 4.58 1.69
C ILE A 58 10.78 5.60 1.54
N LEU A 59 9.56 5.25 1.96
CA LEU A 59 8.42 6.16 1.93
C LEU A 59 8.62 7.35 2.87
N GLU A 60 9.14 7.13 4.08
CA GLU A 60 9.45 8.18 5.05
C GLU A 60 10.54 9.13 4.54
N GLN A 61 11.61 8.61 3.93
CA GLN A 61 12.64 9.41 3.28
C GLN A 61 12.08 10.23 2.12
N ALA A 62 11.06 9.74 1.43
CA ALA A 62 10.36 10.47 0.39
C ALA A 62 9.29 11.44 0.90
N GLY A 63 9.10 11.56 2.22
CA GLY A 63 8.09 12.42 2.83
C GLY A 63 6.65 11.90 2.69
N ILE A 64 6.48 10.62 2.36
CA ILE A 64 5.18 9.99 2.16
C ILE A 64 4.78 9.25 3.43
N ARG A 65 3.73 9.74 4.11
CA ARG A 65 3.15 9.11 5.30
C ARG A 65 1.85 8.40 4.92
N PRO A 66 1.83 7.06 4.79
CA PRO A 66 0.57 6.34 4.60
C PRO A 66 -0.33 6.53 5.81
N LYS A 67 -1.65 6.68 5.59
CA LYS A 67 -2.61 6.84 6.68
C LYS A 67 -2.72 5.58 7.53
N GLN A 68 -2.58 4.43 6.88
CA GLN A 68 -2.63 3.13 7.53
C GLN A 68 -1.71 2.16 6.78
N ALA A 69 -0.96 1.35 7.52
CA ALA A 69 -0.17 0.26 6.99
C ALA A 69 -0.68 -1.03 7.64
N LEU A 70 -1.13 -1.98 6.83
CA LEU A 70 -1.67 -3.25 7.28
C LEU A 70 -0.82 -4.36 6.66
N GLU A 71 -0.39 -5.33 7.45
CA GLU A 71 0.17 -6.56 6.90
C GLU A 71 -0.97 -7.39 6.32
N LYS A 72 -0.99 -7.56 5.00
CA LYS A 72 -1.96 -8.40 4.31
C LYS A 72 -1.42 -9.83 4.26
N THR A 73 -1.50 -10.54 5.39
CA THR A 73 -1.51 -12.00 5.35
C THR A 73 -2.83 -12.40 4.69
N SER A 74 -2.78 -12.85 3.43
CA SER A 74 -3.95 -13.47 2.78
C SER A 74 -4.39 -14.65 3.66
N PRO A 75 -5.64 -14.68 4.15
CA PRO A 75 -6.72 -15.14 3.30
C PRO A 75 -8.06 -14.44 3.61
N ASN A 76 -8.58 -13.62 2.70
CA ASN A 76 -10.03 -13.60 2.49
C ASN A 76 -10.39 -12.94 1.14
N GLY A 77 -10.35 -13.74 0.09
CA GLY A 77 -11.27 -13.50 -1.02
C GLY A 77 -12.65 -13.89 -0.51
N LYS A 78 -13.56 -12.91 -0.41
CA LYS A 78 -14.98 -13.19 -0.18
C LYS A 78 -15.44 -14.28 -1.15
N ARG A 79 -15.85 -15.43 -0.61
CA ARG A 79 -16.97 -16.17 -1.16
C ARG A 79 -18.20 -15.61 -0.46
N GLU A 80 -19.17 -15.17 -1.27
CA GLU A 80 -20.63 -15.20 -1.08
C GLU A 80 -21.28 -14.22 -2.05
#